data_AF-A0A7S1XRZ9-F1
#
_entry.id   AF-A0A7S1XRZ9-F1
#
_cell.length_a   1.000
_cell.length_b   1.000
_cell.length_c   1.000
_cell.angle_alpha   90.00
_cell.angle_beta   90.00
_cell.angle_gamma   90.00
#
_symmetry.space_group_name_H-M   'P 1'
#
loop_
_entity.id
_entity.type
_entity.pdbx_description
1 polymer ?
#
loop_
_entity_poly.entity_id
_entity_poly.type
_entity_poly.pdbx_seq_one_letter_code
_entity_poly.pdbx_strand_id
1 'polypeptide(L)'
;PRPKPKPNPKPKPKPEPKPKPKPKAKPTPLAKMGIGRSKPLKEVLREQKRQITRAVREMEREQRGLEKQENQLKKDIKKACEAGQMKSVKIMAKDLIRTKNYITRFIEMKSHLQGVSLQLQTVILSP
;
A
#
# COMPACT_ATOMS: atom_id res chain seq x y z
N PRO A 1 -27.23 39.76 18.13
CA PRO A 1 -26.68 38.73 17.21
C PRO A 1 -25.26 38.31 17.63
N ARG A 2 -25.08 37.10 18.19
CA ARG A 2 -23.74 36.61 18.57
C ARG A 2 -22.92 36.29 17.31
N PRO A 3 -21.63 36.66 17.23
CA PRO A 3 -20.77 36.27 16.12
C PRO A 3 -20.61 34.75 16.08
N LYS A 4 -20.71 34.15 14.89
CA LYS A 4 -20.45 32.72 14.69
C LYS A 4 -18.96 32.43 14.99
N PRO A 5 -18.63 31.34 15.70
CA PRO A 5 -17.24 30.94 15.90
C PRO A 5 -16.59 30.65 14.55
N LYS A 6 -15.40 31.21 14.31
CA LYS A 6 -14.61 30.89 13.12
C LYS A 6 -14.19 29.42 13.18
N PRO A 7 -14.19 28.67 12.06
CA PRO A 7 -13.70 27.30 12.04
C PRO A 7 -12.22 27.27 12.45
N ASN A 8 -11.87 26.43 13.42
CA ASN A 8 -10.47 26.20 13.76
C ASN A 8 -9.71 25.70 12.53
N PRO A 9 -8.50 26.22 12.25
CA PRO A 9 -7.69 25.74 11.14
C PRO A 9 -7.35 24.27 11.34
N LYS A 10 -7.51 23.46 10.27
CA LYS A 10 -7.06 22.06 10.27
C LYS A 10 -5.57 22.01 10.65
N PRO A 11 -5.13 21.05 11.49
CA PRO A 11 -3.72 20.90 11.79
C PRO A 11 -2.96 20.69 10.47
N LYS A 12 -1.94 21.52 10.24
CA LYS A 12 -0.99 21.30 9.12
C LYS A 12 -0.35 19.91 9.33
N PRO A 13 -0.10 19.13 8.26
CA PRO A 13 0.69 17.92 8.38
C PRO A 13 2.03 18.27 9.05
N LYS A 14 2.38 17.57 10.13
CA LYS A 14 3.74 17.67 10.69
C LYS A 14 4.72 17.28 9.58
N PRO A 15 5.83 18.01 9.39
CA PRO A 15 6.86 17.60 8.46
C PRO A 15 7.31 16.18 8.81
N GLU A 16 7.29 15.27 7.85
CA GLU A 16 7.92 13.96 8.01
C GLU A 16 9.40 14.19 8.42
N PRO A 17 9.90 13.48 9.44
CA PRO A 17 11.28 13.61 9.85
C PRO A 17 12.17 13.23 8.66
N LYS A 18 12.99 14.18 8.19
CA LYS A 18 14.00 13.91 7.16
C LYS A 18 14.84 12.70 7.58
N PRO A 19 15.10 11.74 6.69
CA PRO A 19 15.89 10.56 7.03
C PRO A 19 17.27 11.02 7.51
N LYS A 20 17.60 10.68 8.77
CA LYS A 20 18.95 10.90 9.31
C LYS A 20 19.94 10.10 8.44
N PRO A 21 21.09 10.66 8.05
CA PRO A 21 22.09 9.93 7.31
C PRO A 21 22.54 8.71 8.13
N LYS A 22 22.40 7.51 7.55
CA LYS A 22 22.89 6.27 8.16
C LYS A 22 24.42 6.38 8.32
N PRO A 23 25.00 5.92 9.45
CA PRO A 23 26.44 5.95 9.64
C PRO A 23 27.12 5.14 8.53
N LYS A 24 28.11 5.73 7.86
CA LYS A 24 28.94 5.04 6.85
C LYS A 24 29.73 3.95 7.56
N ALA A 25 29.50 2.69 7.17
CA ALA A 25 30.24 1.55 7.68
C ALA A 25 31.73 1.70 7.31
N LYS A 26 32.62 1.50 8.28
CA LYS A 26 34.07 1.36 8.03
C LYS A 26 34.31 0.09 7.21
N PRO A 27 35.26 0.06 6.26
CA PRO A 27 35.55 -1.15 5.51
C PRO A 27 36.18 -2.17 6.45
N THR A 28 35.46 -3.24 6.76
CA THR A 28 35.98 -4.41 7.46
C THR A 28 36.90 -5.20 6.52
N PRO A 29 37.98 -5.84 7.02
CA PRO A 29 38.95 -6.53 6.18
C PRO A 29 38.29 -7.71 5.47
N LEU A 30 38.60 -7.84 4.18
CA LEU A 30 38.13 -8.88 3.26
C LEU A 30 38.67 -10.26 3.69
N ALA A 31 38.06 -10.86 4.71
CA ALA A 31 38.44 -12.17 5.21
C ALA A 31 37.63 -13.28 4.53
N LYS A 32 38.32 -13.99 3.63
CA LYS A 32 38.06 -15.35 3.13
C LYS A 32 36.74 -15.58 2.37
N MET A 33 36.93 -15.68 1.06
CA MET A 33 36.19 -16.49 0.10
C MET A 33 35.94 -17.91 0.65
N GLY A 34 34.89 -18.06 1.45
CA GLY A 34 34.24 -19.33 1.69
C GLY A 34 33.14 -19.49 0.66
N ILE A 35 33.20 -20.55 -0.12
CA ILE A 35 32.09 -21.02 -0.98
C ILE A 35 30.97 -21.48 -0.03
N GLY A 36 30.29 -20.51 0.59
CA GLY A 36 29.05 -20.73 1.31
C GLY A 36 27.99 -21.00 0.26
N ARG A 37 27.72 -22.28 0.01
CA ARG A 37 26.75 -22.79 -0.97
C ARG A 37 25.59 -21.81 -1.17
N SER A 38 25.61 -21.06 -2.27
CA SER A 38 24.47 -20.27 -2.69
C SER A 38 23.27 -21.21 -2.77
N LYS A 39 22.14 -20.84 -2.19
CA LYS A 39 20.93 -21.67 -2.26
C LYS A 39 20.69 -22.06 -3.72
N PRO A 40 20.40 -23.34 -4.01
CA PRO A 40 20.13 -23.77 -5.38
C PRO A 40 19.00 -22.92 -5.96
N LEU A 41 19.09 -22.55 -7.25
CA LEU A 41 18.14 -21.63 -7.90
C LEU A 41 16.67 -22.03 -7.66
N LYS A 42 16.39 -23.34 -7.68
CA LYS A 42 15.06 -23.89 -7.41
C LYS A 42 14.53 -23.58 -6.02
N GLU A 43 15.40 -23.51 -5.01
CA GLU A 43 15.03 -23.14 -3.64
C GLU A 43 14.78 -21.63 -3.52
N VAL A 44 15.60 -20.80 -4.16
CA VAL A 44 15.39 -19.35 -4.24
C VAL A 44 14.04 -19.02 -4.90
N LEU A 45 13.72 -19.66 -6.03
CA LEU A 45 12.45 -19.47 -6.74
C LEU A 45 11.24 -19.91 -5.90
N ARG A 46 11.38 -20.98 -5.10
CA ARG A 46 10.34 -21.43 -4.15
C ARG A 46 10.13 -20.42 -3.01
N GLU A 47 11.21 -19.83 -2.49
CA GLU A 47 11.13 -18.78 -1.47
C GLU A 47 10.44 -17.52 -2.01
N GLN A 48 10.80 -17.08 -3.22
CA GLN A 48 10.17 -15.95 -3.89
C GLN A 48 8.68 -16.19 -4.15
N LYS A 49 8.29 -17.39 -4.61
CA LYS A 49 6.87 -17.75 -4.79
C LYS A 49 6.09 -17.64 -3.47
N ARG A 50 6.69 -18.04 -2.35
CA ARG A 50 6.06 -17.90 -1.01
C ARG A 50 5.93 -16.44 -0.61
N GLN A 51 6.94 -15.61 -0.87
CA GLN A 51 6.91 -14.18 -0.60
C GLN A 51 5.81 -13.48 -1.42
N ILE A 52 5.71 -13.76 -2.71
CA ILE A 52 4.65 -13.25 -3.59
C ILE A 52 3.26 -13.66 -3.06
N THR A 53 3.10 -14.93 -2.69
CA THR A 53 1.83 -15.43 -2.13
C THR A 53 1.44 -14.68 -0.83
N ARG A 54 2.41 -14.35 0.02
CA ARG A 54 2.17 -13.55 1.23
C ARG A 54 1.76 -12.12 0.88
N ALA A 55 2.48 -11.47 -0.03
CA ALA A 55 2.19 -10.12 -0.49
C ALA A 55 0.78 -10.02 -1.11
N VAL A 56 0.36 -11.00 -1.92
CA VAL A 56 -1.01 -11.06 -2.48
C VAL A 56 -2.06 -11.08 -1.37
N ARG A 57 -1.87 -11.90 -0.31
CA ARG A 57 -2.82 -11.96 0.80
C ARG A 57 -2.87 -10.68 1.62
N GLU A 58 -1.74 -9.99 1.77
CA GLU A 58 -1.67 -8.70 2.46
C GLU A 58 -2.40 -7.63 1.66
N MET A 59 -2.17 -7.55 0.35
CA MET A 59 -2.91 -6.66 -0.55
C MET A 59 -4.42 -6.92 -0.52
N GLU A 60 -4.87 -8.18 -0.49
CA GLU A 60 -6.30 -8.50 -0.37
C GLU A 60 -6.93 -8.09 0.96
N ARG A 61 -6.13 -7.96 2.04
CA ARG A 61 -6.60 -7.43 3.31
C ARG A 61 -6.72 -5.90 3.24
N GLU A 62 -5.74 -5.24 2.64
CA GLU A 62 -5.77 -3.78 2.43
C GLU A 62 -6.92 -3.37 1.50
N GLN A 63 -7.11 -4.09 0.40
CA GLN A 63 -8.22 -3.87 -0.53
C GLN A 63 -9.57 -3.94 0.20
N ARG A 64 -9.80 -4.97 1.02
CA ARG A 64 -11.02 -5.08 1.83
C ARG A 64 -11.19 -3.94 2.84
N GLY A 65 -10.09 -3.41 3.36
CA GLY A 65 -10.09 -2.20 4.20
C GLY A 65 -10.59 -0.99 3.43
N LEU A 66 -10.07 -0.78 2.22
CA LEU A 66 -10.48 0.33 1.34
C LEU A 66 -11.93 0.20 0.87
N GLU A 67 -12.41 -0.99 0.55
CA GLU A 67 -13.82 -1.24 0.17
C GLU A 67 -14.79 -0.89 1.33
N LYS A 68 -14.41 -1.21 2.57
CA LYS A 68 -15.18 -0.79 3.76
C LYS A 68 -15.21 0.73 3.90
N GLN A 69 -14.05 1.39 3.72
CA GLN A 69 -13.96 2.85 3.76
C GLN A 69 -14.77 3.51 2.63
N GLU A 70 -14.75 2.95 1.42
CA GLU A 70 -15.56 3.40 0.29
C GLU A 70 -17.05 3.38 0.64
N ASN A 71 -17.52 2.27 1.21
CA ASN A 71 -18.92 2.10 1.61
C ASN A 71 -19.30 3.05 2.75
N GLN A 72 -18.39 3.32 3.69
CA GLN A 72 -18.62 4.30 4.75
C GLN A 72 -18.69 5.72 4.19
N LEU A 73 -17.75 6.12 3.33
CA LEU A 73 -17.76 7.43 2.66
C LEU A 73 -19.05 7.65 1.86
N LYS A 74 -19.57 6.63 1.16
CA LYS A 74 -20.86 6.73 0.47
C LYS A 74 -22.01 7.07 1.42
N LYS A 75 -22.04 6.46 2.62
CA LYS A 75 -23.07 6.74 3.64
C LYS A 75 -22.91 8.15 4.20
N ASP A 76 -21.69 8.56 4.49
CA ASP A 76 -21.41 9.87 5.10
C ASP A 76 -21.67 11.03 4.11
N ILE A 77 -21.37 10.82 2.82
CA ILE A 77 -21.75 11.75 1.75
C ILE A 77 -23.26 11.94 1.70
N LYS A 78 -24.06 10.85 1.75
CA LYS A 78 -25.52 10.95 1.75
C LYS A 78 -26.05 11.76 2.93
N LYS A 79 -25.57 11.44 4.15
CA LYS A 79 -25.94 12.18 5.36
C LYS A 79 -25.58 13.67 5.29
N ALA A 80 -24.39 13.99 4.78
CA ALA A 80 -23.95 15.38 4.66
C ALA A 80 -24.70 16.15 3.55
N CYS A 81 -25.15 15.47 2.50
CA CYS A 81 -26.06 16.05 1.51
C CYS A 81 -27.40 16.42 2.14
N GLU A 82 -28.01 15.51 2.90
CA GLU A 82 -29.28 15.76 3.62
C GLU A 82 -29.14 16.91 4.62
N ALA A 83 -27.99 17.03 5.29
CA ALA A 83 -27.67 18.14 6.18
C ALA A 83 -27.33 19.47 5.47
N GLY A 84 -27.34 19.51 4.12
CA GLY A 84 -27.03 20.70 3.33
C GLY A 84 -25.55 21.14 3.38
N GLN A 85 -24.64 20.29 3.85
CA GLN A 85 -23.22 20.62 4.04
C GLN A 85 -22.41 20.44 2.75
N MET A 86 -22.76 21.18 1.69
CA MET A 86 -22.21 20.99 0.34
C MET A 86 -20.67 21.14 0.24
N LYS A 87 -20.06 21.97 1.08
CA LYS A 87 -18.58 22.09 1.14
C LYS A 87 -17.93 20.79 1.63
N SER A 88 -18.54 20.14 2.62
CA SER A 88 -18.08 18.85 3.16
C SER A 88 -18.25 17.74 2.13
N VAL A 89 -19.43 17.69 1.50
CA VAL A 89 -19.76 16.75 0.41
C VAL A 89 -18.71 16.81 -0.71
N LYS A 90 -18.31 18.01 -1.14
CA LYS A 90 -17.30 18.17 -2.21
C LYS A 90 -15.93 17.60 -1.83
N ILE A 91 -15.55 17.66 -0.55
CA ILE A 91 -14.29 17.08 -0.06
C ILE A 91 -14.41 15.55 -0.01
N MET A 92 -15.46 15.04 0.63
CA MET A 92 -15.67 13.59 0.76
C MET A 92 -15.85 12.90 -0.60
N ALA A 93 -16.46 13.57 -1.59
CA ALA A 93 -16.57 13.04 -2.95
C ALA A 93 -15.21 12.87 -3.63
N LYS A 94 -14.25 13.78 -3.38
CA LYS A 94 -12.87 13.63 -3.88
C LYS A 94 -12.18 12.46 -3.20
N ASP A 95 -12.36 12.31 -1.89
CA ASP A 95 -11.81 11.20 -1.12
C ASP A 95 -12.38 9.86 -1.61
N LEU A 96 -13.68 9.80 -1.93
CA LEU A 96 -14.32 8.63 -2.52
C LEU A 96 -13.68 8.21 -3.85
N ILE A 97 -13.42 9.17 -4.76
CA ILE A 97 -12.76 8.90 -6.04
C ILE A 97 -11.33 8.39 -5.79
N ARG A 98 -10.61 9.00 -4.85
CA ARG A 98 -9.25 8.58 -4.51
C ARG A 98 -9.22 7.14 -3.98
N THR A 99 -10.14 6.78 -3.08
CA THR A 99 -10.28 5.42 -2.56
C THR A 99 -10.61 4.42 -3.67
N LYS A 100 -11.51 4.75 -4.59
CA LYS A 100 -11.80 3.90 -5.76
C LYS A 100 -10.58 3.66 -6.62
N ASN A 101 -9.81 4.71 -6.93
CA ASN A 101 -8.59 4.59 -7.72
C ASN A 101 -7.55 3.69 -7.03
N TYR A 102 -7.44 3.76 -5.69
CA TYR A 102 -6.59 2.85 -4.95
C TYR A 102 -7.06 1.40 -5.05
N ILE A 103 -8.36 1.13 -4.91
CA ILE A 103 -8.91 -0.22 -5.09
C ILE A 103 -8.57 -0.76 -6.49
N THR A 104 -8.79 0.04 -7.55
CA THR A 104 -8.42 -0.35 -8.92
C THR A 104 -6.93 -0.64 -9.03
N ARG A 105 -6.07 0.18 -8.42
CA ARG A 105 -4.62 -0.04 -8.44
C ARG A 105 -4.22 -1.35 -7.74
N PHE A 106 -4.88 -1.71 -6.64
CA PHE A 106 -4.65 -3.00 -5.97
C PHE A 106 -5.05 -4.19 -6.86
N ILE A 107 -6.13 -4.07 -7.63
CA ILE A 107 -6.55 -5.10 -8.60
C ILE A 107 -5.49 -5.29 -9.69
N GLU A 108 -4.98 -4.19 -10.25
CA GLU A 108 -3.87 -4.23 -11.22
C GLU A 108 -2.62 -4.88 -10.64
N MET A 109 -2.19 -4.45 -9.44
CA MET A 109 -1.01 -4.98 -8.77
C MET A 109 -1.14 -6.46 -8.45
N LYS A 110 -2.33 -6.91 -8.03
CA LYS A 110 -2.65 -8.33 -7.83
C LYS A 110 -2.48 -9.11 -9.13
N SER A 111 -3.02 -8.62 -10.24
CA SER A 111 -2.87 -9.25 -11.56
C SER A 111 -1.40 -9.37 -11.97
N HIS A 112 -0.60 -8.31 -11.79
CA HIS A 112 0.84 -8.36 -12.07
C HIS A 112 1.58 -9.42 -11.24
N LEU A 113 1.31 -9.48 -9.93
CA LEU A 113 1.94 -10.47 -9.04
C LEU A 113 1.50 -11.91 -9.35
N GLN A 114 0.25 -12.10 -9.77
CA GLN A 114 -0.24 -13.39 -10.26
C GLN A 114 0.50 -13.79 -11.56
N GLY A 115 0.70 -12.85 -12.48
CA GLY A 115 1.49 -13.08 -13.71
C GLY A 115 2.93 -13.51 -13.41
N VAL A 116 3.62 -12.79 -12.52
CA VAL A 116 4.98 -13.15 -12.09
C VAL A 116 5.01 -14.53 -11.40
N SER A 117 4.01 -14.82 -10.56
CA SER A 117 3.89 -16.15 -9.92
C SER A 117 3.74 -17.28 -10.94
N LEU A 118 3.00 -17.07 -12.03
CA LEU A 118 2.87 -18.05 -13.11
C LEU A 118 4.19 -18.25 -13.85
N GLN A 119 4.89 -17.17 -14.19
CA GLN A 119 6.22 -17.25 -14.83
C GLN A 119 7.21 -18.02 -13.96
N LEU A 120 7.26 -17.75 -12.66
CA LEU A 120 8.10 -18.49 -11.71
C LEU A 120 7.72 -19.97 -11.63
N GLN A 121 6.43 -20.29 -11.68
CA GLN A 121 5.97 -21.67 -11.67
C GLN A 121 6.43 -22.43 -12.92
N THR A 122 6.36 -21.80 -14.10
CA THR A 122 6.88 -22.37 -15.34
C THR A 122 8.37 -22.68 -15.21
N VAL A 123 9.19 -21.74 -14.75
CA VAL A 123 10.64 -21.92 -14.58
C VAL A 123 10.99 -23.03 -13.58
N ILE A 124 10.18 -23.27 -12.55
CA ILE A 124 10.40 -24.35 -11.56
C ILE A 124 10.07 -25.74 -12.14
N LEU A 125 9.10 -25.81 -13.05
CA LEU A 125 8.58 -27.04 -13.65
C LEU A 125 9.27 -27.41 -14.97
N SER A 126 9.93 -26.45 -15.63
CA SER A 126 10.79 -26.73 -16.78
C SER A 126 11.96 -27.66 -16.34
N PRO A 127 12.14 -28.82 -17.01
CA PRO A 127 13.18 -29.80 -16.69
C PRO A 127 14.59 -29.31 -17.01
#